data_AF-A0A968L5P8-F1
#
_entry.id   AF-A0A968L5P8-F1
#
_cell.length_a   1.000
_cell.length_b   1.000
_cell.length_c   1.000
_cell.angle_alpha   90.00
_cell.angle_beta   90.00
_cell.angle_gamma   90.00
#
_symmetry.space_group_name_H-M   'P 1'
#
loop_
_entity.id
_entity.type
_entity.pdbx_description
1 polymer ?
#
loop_
_entity_poly.entity_id
_entity_poly.type
_entity_poly.pdbx_seq_one_letter_code
_entity_poly.pdbx_strand_id
1 'polypeptide(L)'
;MVKRNPHFVQIGFDFGTAYSKCVCRDVMINKAWVHIPSHPNDKELPFLIPSIVFYKNGKLSACIKSESHYPEHGLYHLKQALEKIALRQLDDQSLAPYKRVTNDSDGSRLVAFVEASVTFFLAWAIGDVRRQVSKKLQGFGEHPDDYLAINLAVPVADAQRPEVNGIYHKVLCQAWLLSEEIARKQTIDLKELMTLIDNCRRRIVDSIKECCYIYPEVSANVQGFVRSRSSKQGLYLFSDTGAGTVDQSVFIFKRDKHGEQLAYLHGNVLPLGSSLIERYAAEVNGNDYDWRCLEQLRMDKERGVVSHPLDSARKRLFKDLERGTTSTIALARKKLFNKDQIRSISLIFGGGGHCANPYRNGAESPFSGTLFNPDVVPDVVGVPDPIDLELHPSKKKWLPRLSVAYGLSFVKDELARFIYPTDISDPTPEEIWRPMSTVVEAASKELC
;
A
#
# COMPACT_ATOMS: atom_id res chain seq x y z
N MET A 1 3.14 39.93 14.07
CA MET A 1 2.75 38.54 14.45
C MET A 1 1.41 38.26 13.81
N VAL A 2 1.33 37.22 12.98
CA VAL A 2 0.13 36.88 12.21
C VAL A 2 -0.96 36.38 13.18
N LYS A 3 -2.14 37.02 13.20
CA LYS A 3 -3.28 36.68 14.07
C LYS A 3 -4.07 35.44 13.56
N ARG A 4 -3.39 34.38 13.11
CA ARG A 4 -4.07 33.15 12.70
C ARG A 4 -3.62 31.98 13.55
N ASN A 5 -4.48 30.98 13.69
CA ASN A 5 -4.10 29.71 14.30
C ASN A 5 -3.07 28.97 13.41
N PRO A 6 -2.16 28.19 14.02
CA PRO A 6 -1.26 27.33 13.25
C PRO A 6 -2.04 26.25 12.51
N HIS A 7 -1.50 25.81 11.39
CA HIS A 7 -1.98 24.64 10.67
C HIS A 7 -1.08 23.45 10.96
N PHE A 8 -1.68 22.31 11.23
CA PHE A 8 -0.99 21.02 11.20
C PHE A 8 -1.61 20.17 10.10
N VAL A 9 -0.81 19.88 9.06
CA VAL A 9 -1.21 19.01 7.96
C VAL A 9 -0.53 17.65 8.04
N GLN A 10 -1.33 16.59 8.18
CA GLN A 10 -0.86 15.22 8.05
C GLN A 10 -1.10 14.74 6.61
N ILE A 11 -0.02 14.32 5.95
CA ILE A 11 -0.05 13.75 4.61
C ILE A 11 -0.13 12.22 4.72
N GLY A 12 -1.15 11.63 4.11
CA GLY A 12 -1.24 10.20 3.90
C GLY A 12 -0.88 9.86 2.45
N PHE A 13 0.30 9.30 2.25
CA PHE A 13 0.83 8.98 0.92
C PHE A 13 0.84 7.47 0.67
N ASP A 14 -0.11 6.99 -0.13
CA ASP A 14 -0.11 5.63 -0.64
C ASP A 14 0.89 5.53 -1.80
N PHE A 15 2.10 5.03 -1.53
CA PHE A 15 3.08 4.70 -2.56
C PHE A 15 2.74 3.34 -3.17
N GLY A 16 1.89 3.35 -4.20
CA GLY A 16 1.42 2.14 -4.86
C GLY A 16 2.32 1.68 -6.01
N THR A 17 2.12 0.43 -6.46
CA THR A 17 2.98 -0.17 -7.50
C THR A 17 2.81 0.45 -8.89
N ALA A 18 1.57 0.70 -9.32
CA ALA A 18 1.27 1.38 -10.59
C ALA A 18 0.88 2.84 -10.38
N TYR A 19 0.11 3.12 -9.33
CA TYR A 19 -0.36 4.47 -9.01
C TYR A 19 -0.21 4.75 -7.53
N SER A 20 0.34 5.92 -7.24
CA SER A 20 0.37 6.53 -5.92
C SER A 20 -0.83 7.47 -5.75
N LYS A 21 -1.29 7.65 -4.52
CA LYS A 21 -2.36 8.59 -4.17
C LYS A 21 -2.00 9.31 -2.88
N CYS A 22 -2.59 10.48 -2.70
CA CYS A 22 -2.36 11.29 -1.53
C CYS A 22 -3.67 11.88 -1.01
N VAL A 23 -3.87 11.78 0.31
CA VAL A 23 -4.90 12.48 1.05
C VAL A 23 -4.20 13.33 2.10
N CYS A 24 -4.56 14.59 2.20
CA CYS A 24 -4.05 15.50 3.23
C CYS A 24 -5.15 15.72 4.27
N ARG A 25 -4.77 15.89 5.53
CA ARG A 25 -5.69 16.22 6.62
C ARG A 25 -5.19 17.44 7.36
N ASP A 26 -6.04 18.45 7.50
CA ASP A 26 -5.84 19.50 8.49
C ASP A 26 -6.32 18.95 9.83
N VAL A 27 -5.36 18.67 10.70
CA VAL A 27 -5.56 18.05 12.00
C VAL A 27 -6.33 18.97 12.93
N MET A 28 -6.17 20.29 12.79
CA MET A 28 -6.78 21.28 13.68
C MET A 28 -8.30 21.38 13.52
N ILE A 29 -8.80 21.16 12.29
CA ILE A 29 -10.24 21.16 11.98
C ILE A 29 -10.78 19.75 11.70
N ASN A 30 -9.93 18.73 11.78
CA ASN A 30 -10.23 17.34 11.48
C ASN A 30 -10.94 17.16 10.12
N LYS A 31 -10.39 17.77 9.07
CA LYS A 31 -10.90 17.65 7.69
C LYS A 31 -9.82 17.13 6.77
N ALA A 32 -10.18 16.13 5.97
CA ALA A 32 -9.30 15.55 4.97
C ALA A 32 -9.73 15.96 3.56
N TRP A 33 -8.79 16.05 2.62
CA TRP A 33 -9.08 16.28 1.21
C TRP A 33 -8.15 15.45 0.33
N VAL A 34 -8.64 15.11 -0.85
CA VAL A 34 -7.86 14.39 -1.86
C VAL A 34 -6.91 15.37 -2.54
N HIS A 35 -5.63 15.02 -2.61
CA HIS A 35 -4.67 15.76 -3.42
C HIS A 35 -4.87 15.41 -4.90
N ILE A 36 -5.01 16.44 -5.74
CA ILE A 36 -5.09 16.30 -7.20
C ILE A 36 -3.82 16.92 -7.78
N PRO A 37 -2.90 16.13 -8.35
CA PRO A 37 -1.64 16.64 -8.92
C PRO A 37 -1.85 17.84 -9.84
N SER A 38 -0.88 18.77 -9.86
CA SER A 38 -1.00 20.03 -10.61
C SER A 38 -1.33 19.85 -12.10
N HIS A 39 -0.99 18.70 -12.68
CA HIS A 39 -1.27 18.34 -14.07
C HIS A 39 -1.86 16.93 -14.10
N PRO A 40 -3.17 16.74 -13.85
CA PRO A 40 -3.75 15.42 -13.78
C PRO A 40 -3.78 14.75 -15.16
N ASN A 41 -3.56 13.43 -15.14
CA ASN A 41 -3.45 12.62 -16.35
C ASN A 41 -4.83 12.12 -16.82
N ASP A 42 -5.66 11.73 -15.84
CA ASP A 42 -6.94 11.09 -16.04
C ASP A 42 -8.06 12.06 -15.62
N LYS A 43 -9.07 12.27 -16.48
CA LYS A 43 -10.20 13.16 -16.18
C LYS A 43 -11.19 12.54 -15.18
N GLU A 44 -11.30 11.22 -15.17
CA GLU A 44 -12.18 10.46 -14.30
C GLU A 44 -11.57 10.23 -12.92
N LEU A 45 -10.26 9.92 -12.88
CA LEU A 45 -9.46 9.64 -11.69
C LEU A 45 -8.25 10.60 -11.58
N PRO A 46 -8.48 11.93 -11.48
CA PRO A 46 -7.43 12.94 -11.57
C PRO A 46 -6.43 12.93 -10.41
N PHE A 47 -6.72 12.21 -9.33
CA PHE A 47 -5.88 12.09 -8.14
C PHE A 47 -4.80 11.01 -8.26
N LEU A 48 -4.82 10.18 -9.32
CA LEU A 48 -3.83 9.14 -9.52
C LEU A 48 -2.50 9.70 -10.01
N ILE A 49 -1.41 9.36 -9.31
CA ILE A 49 -0.04 9.70 -9.67
C ILE A 49 0.62 8.43 -10.24
N PRO A 50 0.94 8.34 -11.55
CA PRO A 50 1.64 7.18 -12.08
C PRO A 50 2.97 6.97 -11.35
N SER A 51 3.19 5.76 -10.84
CA SER A 51 4.40 5.39 -10.07
C SER A 51 5.51 4.95 -11.02
N ILE A 52 5.90 5.88 -11.89
CA ILE A 52 6.83 5.68 -13.01
C ILE A 52 7.83 6.83 -13.04
N VAL A 53 9.10 6.51 -13.27
CA VAL A 53 10.16 7.47 -13.60
C VAL A 53 10.71 7.16 -14.98
N PHE A 54 11.06 8.18 -15.76
CA PHE A 54 11.70 7.98 -17.07
C PHE A 54 13.19 8.16 -16.92
N TYR A 55 13.98 7.29 -17.56
CA TYR A 55 15.43 7.44 -17.61
C TYR A 55 15.93 7.49 -19.05
N LYS A 56 16.44 8.66 -19.45
CA LYS A 56 16.99 8.87 -20.79
C LYS A 56 18.19 9.80 -20.74
N ASN A 57 19.26 9.43 -21.44
CA ASN A 57 20.49 10.23 -21.58
C ASN A 57 21.07 10.69 -20.22
N GLY A 58 21.14 9.80 -19.23
CA GLY A 58 21.69 10.11 -17.91
C GLY A 58 20.75 10.89 -16.98
N LYS A 59 19.52 11.20 -17.42
CA LYS A 59 18.58 12.03 -16.68
C LYS A 59 17.34 11.25 -16.26
N LEU A 60 16.87 11.54 -15.05
CA LEU A 60 15.59 11.08 -14.53
C LEU A 60 14.54 12.17 -14.75
N SER A 61 13.35 11.80 -15.19
CA SER A 61 12.22 12.73 -15.28
C SER A 61 10.93 12.12 -14.75
N ALA A 62 10.13 12.98 -14.12
CA ALA A 62 8.79 12.64 -13.67
C ALA A 62 7.78 13.07 -14.73
N CYS A 63 6.85 12.19 -15.08
CA CYS A 63 5.84 12.50 -16.09
C CYS A 63 4.44 12.08 -15.63
N ILE A 64 3.61 13.06 -15.29
CA ILE A 64 2.15 12.87 -15.10
C ILE A 64 1.43 12.89 -16.46
N LYS A 65 2.09 12.61 -17.59
CA LYS A 65 1.45 12.58 -18.91
C LYS A 65 1.52 11.22 -19.60
N SER A 66 2.10 10.21 -18.94
CA SER A 66 2.14 8.88 -19.53
C SER A 66 0.76 8.23 -19.39
N GLU A 67 0.13 7.95 -20.52
CA GLU A 67 -1.09 7.12 -20.59
C GLU A 67 -0.75 5.62 -20.53
N SER A 68 0.54 5.27 -20.63
CA SER A 68 1.05 3.90 -20.62
C SER A 68 1.55 3.51 -19.24
N HIS A 69 1.30 2.26 -18.84
CA HIS A 69 1.88 1.68 -17.63
C HIS A 69 3.27 1.10 -17.88
N TYR A 70 3.58 0.81 -19.15
CA TYR A 70 4.85 0.27 -19.60
C TYR A 70 5.52 1.17 -20.67
N PRO A 71 5.81 2.44 -20.36
CA PRO A 71 6.34 3.33 -21.39
C PRO A 71 7.79 2.99 -21.74
N GLU A 72 8.19 3.34 -22.97
CA GLU A 72 9.59 3.29 -23.39
C GLU A 72 10.47 4.11 -22.45
N HIS A 73 11.62 3.57 -22.05
CA HIS A 73 12.51 4.15 -21.03
C HIS A 73 11.88 4.34 -19.63
N GLY A 74 10.72 3.74 -19.38
CA GLY A 74 10.03 3.76 -18.10
C GLY A 74 10.66 2.82 -17.07
N LEU A 75 10.86 3.35 -15.87
CA LEU A 75 11.14 2.64 -14.63
C LEU A 75 9.82 2.57 -13.85
N TYR A 76 9.13 1.45 -13.98
CA TYR A 76 7.84 1.19 -13.34
C TYR A 76 7.99 0.22 -12.16
N HIS A 77 6.91 0.05 -11.39
CA HIS A 77 6.87 -0.83 -10.21
C HIS A 77 7.93 -0.45 -9.15
N LEU A 78 8.17 0.87 -8.98
CA LEU A 78 9.18 1.43 -8.08
C LEU A 78 9.11 0.86 -6.66
N LYS A 79 7.89 0.69 -6.12
CA LYS A 79 7.63 0.06 -4.81
C LYS A 79 8.22 -1.35 -4.73
N GLN A 80 7.88 -2.19 -5.71
CA GLN A 80 8.36 -3.57 -5.79
C GLN A 80 9.88 -3.61 -5.98
N ALA A 81 10.44 -2.76 -6.85
CA ALA A 81 11.88 -2.67 -7.05
C ALA A 81 12.62 -2.36 -5.74
N LEU A 82 12.10 -1.43 -4.93
CA LEU A 82 12.66 -1.07 -3.62
C LEU A 82 12.65 -2.26 -2.64
N GLU A 83 11.53 -2.99 -2.58
CA GLU A 83 11.41 -4.22 -1.78
C GLU A 83 12.45 -5.26 -2.22
N LYS A 84 12.58 -5.53 -3.52
CA LYS A 84 13.53 -6.54 -4.04
C LYS A 84 14.98 -6.21 -3.74
N ILE A 85 15.39 -4.95 -3.82
CA ILE A 85 16.76 -4.58 -3.44
C ILE A 85 17.00 -4.68 -1.93
N ALA A 86 16.00 -4.39 -1.09
CA ALA A 86 16.10 -4.56 0.36
C ALA A 86 16.27 -6.03 0.75
N LEU A 87 15.53 -6.92 0.09
CA LEU A 87 15.59 -8.37 0.28
C LEU A 87 16.78 -9.04 -0.44
N ARG A 88 17.65 -8.28 -1.11
CA ARG A 88 18.77 -8.79 -1.93
C ARG A 88 18.33 -9.76 -3.04
N GLN A 89 17.08 -9.65 -3.49
CA GLN A 89 16.51 -10.45 -4.59
C GLN A 89 16.83 -9.79 -5.93
N LEU A 90 18.12 -9.65 -6.23
CA LEU A 90 18.57 -8.87 -7.39
C LEU A 90 18.20 -9.54 -8.73
N ASP A 91 17.86 -10.82 -8.75
CA ASP A 91 17.46 -11.56 -9.96
C ASP A 91 15.97 -11.48 -10.30
N ASP A 92 15.18 -10.79 -9.48
CA ASP A 92 13.74 -10.65 -9.69
C ASP A 92 13.43 -9.93 -11.02
N GLN A 93 12.43 -10.45 -11.76
CA GLN A 93 12.03 -9.92 -13.07
C GLN A 93 11.52 -8.47 -12.99
N SER A 94 10.98 -8.04 -11.85
CA SER A 94 10.55 -6.65 -11.64
C SER A 94 11.72 -5.65 -11.74
N LEU A 95 12.96 -6.10 -11.56
CA LEU A 95 14.16 -5.28 -11.71
C LEU A 95 14.66 -5.17 -13.16
N ALA A 96 14.05 -5.88 -14.12
CA ALA A 96 14.48 -5.89 -15.52
C ALA A 96 14.59 -4.48 -16.16
N PRO A 97 13.64 -3.53 -15.94
CA PRO A 97 13.77 -2.17 -16.46
C PRO A 97 15.02 -1.43 -15.94
N TYR A 98 15.40 -1.70 -14.70
CA TYR A 98 16.53 -1.07 -14.02
C TYR A 98 17.86 -1.69 -14.44
N LYS A 99 17.91 -3.03 -14.59
CA LYS A 99 19.09 -3.76 -15.07
C LYS A 99 19.51 -3.34 -16.47
N ARG A 100 18.53 -3.11 -17.37
CA ARG A 100 18.79 -2.61 -18.73
C ARG A 100 19.48 -1.25 -18.77
N VAL A 101 19.35 -0.47 -17.69
CA VAL A 101 19.99 0.84 -17.57
C VAL A 101 21.39 0.73 -16.98
N THR A 102 21.56 -0.06 -15.92
CA THR A 102 22.82 -0.07 -15.16
C THR A 102 23.92 -0.90 -15.81
N ASN A 103 23.57 -1.89 -16.66
CA ASN A 103 24.52 -2.84 -17.27
C ASN A 103 25.52 -3.40 -16.25
N ASP A 104 25.05 -3.63 -15.01
CA ASP A 104 25.90 -3.89 -13.85
C ASP A 104 25.89 -5.38 -13.47
N SER A 105 27.08 -5.96 -13.33
CA SER A 105 27.27 -7.37 -12.93
C SER A 105 27.43 -7.56 -11.42
N ASP A 106 27.79 -6.51 -10.66
CA ASP A 106 28.04 -6.57 -9.21
C ASP A 106 26.80 -6.17 -8.37
N GLY A 107 25.75 -5.63 -9.01
CA GLY A 107 24.48 -5.29 -8.38
C GLY A 107 24.51 -4.04 -7.48
N SER A 108 25.69 -3.55 -7.09
CA SER A 108 25.84 -2.36 -6.26
C SER A 108 25.33 -1.09 -6.94
N ARG A 109 25.52 -0.94 -8.27
CA ARG A 109 24.96 0.18 -9.04
C ARG A 109 23.46 0.03 -9.22
N LEU A 110 22.96 -1.20 -9.34
CA LEU A 110 21.51 -1.46 -9.42
C LEU A 110 20.80 -0.99 -8.15
N VAL A 111 21.31 -1.34 -6.97
CA VAL A 111 20.75 -0.91 -5.68
C VAL A 111 20.72 0.62 -5.58
N ALA A 112 21.86 1.28 -5.83
CA ALA A 112 21.94 2.74 -5.78
C ALA A 112 21.00 3.43 -6.78
N PHE A 113 20.87 2.87 -7.99
CA PHE A 113 20.01 3.41 -9.04
C PHE A 113 18.52 3.28 -8.70
N VAL A 114 18.09 2.14 -8.14
CA VAL A 114 16.72 1.95 -7.66
C VAL A 114 16.41 2.92 -6.52
N GLU A 115 17.28 3.02 -5.51
CA GLU A 115 17.12 3.98 -4.40
C GLU A 115 16.98 5.43 -4.90
N ALA A 116 17.85 5.85 -5.82
CA ALA A 116 17.78 7.18 -6.43
C ALA A 116 16.48 7.40 -7.20
N SER A 117 16.04 6.42 -8.00
CA SER A 117 14.81 6.52 -8.78
C SER A 117 13.58 6.69 -7.88
N VAL A 118 13.50 5.92 -6.80
CA VAL A 118 12.42 6.01 -5.81
C VAL A 118 12.48 7.34 -5.06
N THR A 119 13.67 7.76 -4.62
CA THR A 119 13.86 9.02 -3.90
C THR A 119 13.45 10.21 -4.77
N PHE A 120 13.83 10.22 -6.05
CA PHE A 120 13.42 11.24 -6.99
C PHE A 120 11.90 11.29 -7.16
N PHE A 121 11.27 10.13 -7.41
CA PHE A 121 9.82 10.04 -7.56
C PHE A 121 9.08 10.60 -6.33
N LEU A 122 9.43 10.11 -5.14
CA LEU A 122 8.79 10.53 -3.90
C LEU A 122 9.05 12.01 -3.62
N ALA A 123 10.27 12.50 -3.80
CA ALA A 123 10.60 13.91 -3.55
C ALA A 123 9.77 14.83 -4.46
N TRP A 124 9.69 14.47 -5.75
CA TRP A 124 8.91 15.22 -6.72
C TRP A 124 7.41 15.20 -6.37
N ALA A 125 6.84 14.04 -6.04
CA ALA A 125 5.42 13.91 -5.70
C ALA A 125 5.08 14.63 -4.39
N ILE A 126 5.88 14.42 -3.33
CA ILE A 126 5.72 15.08 -2.03
C ILE A 126 5.84 16.60 -2.17
N GLY A 127 6.77 17.10 -2.97
CA GLY A 127 6.89 18.55 -3.15
C GLY A 127 5.74 19.15 -3.96
N ASP A 128 5.08 18.39 -4.85
CA ASP A 128 3.81 18.84 -5.43
C ASP A 128 2.69 18.92 -4.38
N VAL A 129 2.60 17.92 -3.49
CA VAL A 129 1.67 17.93 -2.35
C VAL A 129 1.91 19.16 -1.47
N ARG A 130 3.16 19.40 -1.03
CA ARG A 130 3.53 20.54 -0.17
C ARG A 130 3.13 21.88 -0.79
N ARG A 131 3.41 22.09 -2.07
CA ARG A 131 2.97 23.31 -2.77
C ARG A 131 1.47 23.47 -2.80
N GLN A 132 0.73 22.38 -2.99
CA GLN A 132 -0.73 22.45 -2.99
C GLN A 132 -1.31 22.72 -1.61
N VAL A 133 -0.70 22.18 -0.56
CA VAL A 133 -1.03 22.53 0.83
C VAL A 133 -0.85 24.04 1.03
N SER A 134 0.30 24.60 0.66
CA SER A 134 0.56 26.04 0.75
C SER A 134 -0.40 26.90 -0.08
N LYS A 135 -0.93 26.38 -1.20
CA LYS A 135 -1.94 27.07 -2.01
C LYS A 135 -3.34 27.00 -1.40
N LYS A 136 -3.73 25.85 -0.82
CA LYS A 136 -5.05 25.65 -0.21
C LYS A 136 -5.16 26.39 1.13
N LEU A 137 -4.11 26.36 1.93
CA LEU A 137 -4.04 27.00 3.25
C LEU A 137 -3.27 28.31 3.14
N GLN A 138 -4.01 29.42 2.99
CA GLN A 138 -3.41 30.74 2.79
C GLN A 138 -2.49 31.12 3.96
N GLY A 139 -1.25 31.51 3.64
CA GLY A 139 -0.23 31.88 4.62
C GLY A 139 0.43 30.71 5.33
N PHE A 140 0.17 29.46 4.92
CA PHE A 140 0.87 28.28 5.46
C PHE A 140 2.39 28.39 5.26
N GLY A 141 3.14 28.21 6.34
CA GLY A 141 4.58 28.42 6.45
C GLY A 141 4.97 29.79 7.04
N GLU A 142 4.04 30.73 7.19
CA GLU A 142 4.30 32.04 7.81
C GLU A 142 4.20 32.03 9.34
N HIS A 143 3.46 31.07 9.91
CA HIS A 143 3.35 30.88 11.35
C HIS A 143 4.42 29.90 11.82
N PRO A 144 5.19 30.20 12.89
CA PRO A 144 6.30 29.36 13.33
C PRO A 144 5.88 27.94 13.75
N ASP A 145 4.65 27.79 14.23
CA ASP A 145 4.09 26.50 14.66
C ASP A 145 3.32 25.76 13.55
N ASP A 146 3.38 26.22 12.29
CA ASP A 146 2.85 25.42 11.19
C ASP A 146 3.69 24.15 11.02
N TYR A 147 3.02 23.01 10.84
CA TYR A 147 3.67 21.72 10.81
C TYR A 147 3.13 20.83 9.68
N LEU A 148 4.03 20.09 9.02
CA LEU A 148 3.64 18.95 8.20
C LEU A 148 4.34 17.67 8.65
N ALA A 149 3.60 16.58 8.55
CA ALA A 149 4.13 15.23 8.65
C ALA A 149 3.59 14.36 7.51
N ILE A 150 4.23 13.22 7.28
CA ILE A 150 3.87 12.27 6.24
C ILE A 150 3.91 10.84 6.78
N ASN A 151 2.86 10.09 6.45
CA ASN A 151 2.79 8.65 6.65
C ASN A 151 2.80 7.96 5.28
N LEU A 152 3.55 6.86 5.19
CA LEU A 152 3.64 6.02 3.99
C LEU A 152 3.35 4.56 4.35
N ALA A 153 2.58 3.89 3.48
CA ALA A 153 2.21 2.49 3.68
C ALA A 153 3.24 1.51 3.11
N VAL A 154 3.49 0.43 3.86
CA VAL A 154 4.23 -0.75 3.41
C VAL A 154 3.40 -2.02 3.73
N PRO A 155 3.36 -3.04 2.88
CA PRO A 155 2.60 -4.27 3.16
C PRO A 155 3.03 -4.91 4.49
N VAL A 156 2.10 -5.54 5.23
CA VAL A 156 2.37 -6.08 6.59
C VAL A 156 3.54 -7.08 6.58
N ALA A 157 3.59 -7.97 5.59
CA ALA A 157 4.62 -9.01 5.49
C ALA A 157 6.03 -8.44 5.29
N ASP A 158 6.11 -7.23 4.74
CA ASP A 158 7.33 -6.48 4.47
C ASP A 158 7.65 -5.52 5.60
N ALA A 159 6.65 -4.83 6.15
CA ALA A 159 6.80 -3.83 7.20
C ALA A 159 7.35 -4.42 8.51
N GLN A 160 7.08 -5.71 8.78
CA GLN A 160 7.67 -6.46 9.91
C GLN A 160 9.18 -6.76 9.71
N ARG A 161 9.70 -6.67 8.48
CA ARG A 161 11.12 -6.94 8.18
C ARG A 161 11.94 -5.67 8.37
N PRO A 162 12.93 -5.64 9.28
CA PRO A 162 13.70 -4.44 9.57
C PRO A 162 14.42 -3.87 8.34
N GLU A 163 14.93 -4.71 7.44
CA GLU A 163 15.63 -4.30 6.24
C GLU A 163 14.73 -3.59 5.22
N VAL A 164 13.48 -4.05 5.07
CA VAL A 164 12.52 -3.41 4.18
C VAL A 164 11.99 -2.12 4.82
N ASN A 165 11.58 -2.17 6.09
CA ASN A 165 11.12 -0.98 6.81
C ASN A 165 12.21 0.12 6.79
N GLY A 166 13.46 -0.25 7.07
CA GLY A 166 14.61 0.64 7.07
C GLY A 166 14.85 1.32 5.73
N ILE A 167 14.75 0.59 4.60
CA ILE A 167 14.95 1.23 3.28
C ILE A 167 13.81 2.19 2.93
N TYR A 168 12.56 1.83 3.23
CA TYR A 168 11.39 2.67 2.95
C TYR A 168 11.43 3.96 3.78
N HIS A 169 11.74 3.85 5.07
CA HIS A 169 11.90 5.00 5.94
C HIS A 169 13.06 5.90 5.48
N LYS A 170 14.19 5.30 5.08
CA LYS A 170 15.36 6.03 4.55
C LYS A 170 14.98 6.84 3.30
N VAL A 171 14.37 6.21 2.28
CA VAL A 171 14.01 6.92 1.03
C VAL A 171 12.93 7.96 1.27
N LEU A 172 11.99 7.72 2.21
CA LEU A 172 10.97 8.71 2.60
C LEU A 172 11.62 9.94 3.24
N CYS A 173 12.55 9.77 4.19
CA CYS A 173 13.27 10.89 4.81
C CYS A 173 14.10 11.69 3.79
N GLN A 174 14.79 10.99 2.89
CA GLN A 174 15.56 11.63 1.81
C GLN A 174 14.64 12.41 0.88
N ALA A 175 13.53 11.82 0.47
CA ALA A 175 12.54 12.45 -0.37
C ALA A 175 11.89 13.68 0.30
N TRP A 176 11.57 13.58 1.59
CA TRP A 176 11.02 14.67 2.39
C TRP A 176 11.94 15.89 2.39
N LEU A 177 13.23 15.69 2.65
CA LEU A 177 14.24 16.74 2.65
C LEU A 177 14.47 17.36 1.27
N LEU A 178 14.44 16.54 0.22
CA LEU A 178 14.69 16.98 -1.15
C LEU A 178 13.45 17.53 -1.86
N SER A 179 12.27 17.37 -1.28
CA SER A 179 10.99 17.67 -1.94
C SER A 179 10.89 19.10 -2.49
N GLU A 180 11.34 20.11 -1.74
CA GLU A 180 11.30 21.51 -2.20
C GLU A 180 12.25 21.77 -3.39
N GLU A 181 13.44 21.17 -3.36
CA GLU A 181 14.44 21.35 -4.43
C GLU A 181 14.05 20.57 -5.69
N ILE A 182 13.63 19.32 -5.52
CA ILE A 182 13.30 18.41 -6.62
C ILE A 182 11.97 18.79 -7.25
N ALA A 183 10.95 19.18 -6.50
CA ALA A 183 9.63 19.37 -7.09
C ALA A 183 9.57 20.56 -8.06
N ARG A 184 10.58 21.44 -8.09
CA ARG A 184 10.74 22.49 -9.11
C ARG A 184 11.42 21.99 -10.38
N LYS A 185 12.07 20.82 -10.33
CA LYS A 185 12.78 20.18 -11.43
C LYS A 185 11.91 19.05 -12.00
N GLN A 186 11.43 19.21 -13.23
CA GLN A 186 10.74 18.11 -13.92
C GLN A 186 11.72 16.98 -14.31
N THR A 187 12.98 17.34 -14.52
CA THR A 187 14.06 16.47 -14.95
C THR A 187 15.32 16.80 -14.14
N ILE A 188 16.10 15.80 -13.76
CA ILE A 188 17.37 15.95 -13.04
C ILE A 188 18.44 15.01 -13.61
N ASP A 189 19.69 15.45 -13.62
CA ASP A 189 20.81 14.56 -13.96
C ASP A 189 21.03 13.54 -12.83
N LEU A 190 21.30 12.28 -13.18
CA LEU A 190 21.49 11.22 -12.18
C LEU A 190 22.67 11.53 -11.25
N LYS A 191 23.78 12.09 -11.75
CA LYS A 191 24.93 12.43 -10.91
C LYS A 191 24.61 13.57 -9.96
N GLU A 192 23.85 14.56 -10.44
CA GLU A 192 23.34 15.66 -9.60
C GLU A 192 22.45 15.11 -8.50
N LEU A 193 21.47 14.24 -8.83
CA LEU A 193 20.60 13.60 -7.84
C LEU A 193 21.38 12.80 -6.80
N MET A 194 22.35 11.98 -7.23
CA MET A 194 23.18 11.20 -6.31
C MET A 194 23.95 12.11 -5.34
N THR A 195 24.48 13.24 -5.85
CA THR A 195 25.14 14.25 -5.02
C THR A 195 24.19 14.85 -3.98
N LEU A 196 22.94 15.16 -4.39
CA LEU A 196 21.91 15.67 -3.47
C LEU A 196 21.54 14.64 -2.39
N ILE A 197 21.39 13.38 -2.77
CA ILE A 197 21.10 12.29 -1.83
C ILE A 197 22.24 12.13 -0.82
N ASP A 198 23.50 12.13 -1.26
CA ASP A 198 24.66 11.99 -0.39
C ASP A 198 24.79 13.18 0.58
N ASN A 199 24.53 14.40 0.11
CA ASN A 199 24.50 15.58 0.95
C ASN A 199 23.35 15.55 1.98
N CYS A 200 22.20 14.97 1.62
CA CYS A 200 21.06 14.83 2.53
C CYS A 200 21.32 13.86 3.68
N ARG A 201 22.14 12.82 3.49
CA ARG A 201 22.44 11.85 4.55
C ARG A 201 22.98 12.50 5.82
N ARG A 202 23.73 13.60 5.69
CA ARG A 202 24.29 14.36 6.83
C ARG A 202 23.28 15.29 7.50
N ARG A 203 22.14 15.55 6.87
CA ARG A 203 21.10 16.50 7.31
C ARG A 203 19.89 15.82 7.96
N ILE A 204 19.77 14.50 7.85
CA ILE A 204 18.68 13.74 8.48
C ILE A 204 18.93 13.73 9.99
N VAL A 205 18.26 14.64 10.68
CA VAL A 205 18.19 14.74 12.14
C VAL A 205 16.88 14.13 12.66
N ASP A 206 16.75 13.97 13.97
CA ASP A 206 15.59 13.26 14.55
C ASP A 206 14.25 13.95 14.28
N SER A 207 14.22 15.30 14.20
CA SER A 207 12.98 16.02 13.83
C SER A 207 12.46 15.67 12.43
N ILE A 208 13.33 15.32 11.48
CA ILE A 208 12.92 14.85 10.14
C ILE A 208 12.36 13.44 10.20
N LYS A 209 12.95 12.58 11.04
CA LYS A 209 12.46 11.22 11.26
C LYS A 209 11.10 11.22 11.93
N GLU A 210 10.85 12.16 12.85
CA GLU A 210 9.54 12.33 13.49
C GLU A 210 8.45 12.75 12.51
N CYS A 211 8.79 13.53 11.48
CA CYS A 211 7.87 13.88 10.39
C CYS A 211 7.56 12.72 9.44
N CYS A 212 8.34 11.63 9.43
CA CYS A 212 8.25 10.56 8.43
C CYS A 212 7.92 9.23 9.10
N TYR A 213 6.74 8.69 8.87
CA TYR A 213 6.33 7.44 9.51
C TYR A 213 5.93 6.36 8.49
N ILE A 214 6.44 5.15 8.71
CA ILE A 214 6.04 3.96 7.95
C ILE A 214 4.96 3.24 8.74
N TYR A 215 3.85 2.93 8.09
CA TYR A 215 2.69 2.29 8.70
C TYR A 215 2.22 1.09 7.85
N PRO A 216 1.65 0.02 8.45
CA PRO A 216 1.21 -1.11 7.65
C PRO A 216 0.03 -0.75 6.73
N GLU A 217 0.13 -1.16 5.47
CA GLU A 217 -0.84 -0.84 4.42
C GLU A 217 -2.26 -1.33 4.75
N VAL A 218 -2.38 -2.55 5.26
CA VAL A 218 -3.67 -3.12 5.67
C VAL A 218 -4.27 -2.30 6.81
N SER A 219 -3.47 -1.93 7.81
CA SER A 219 -3.92 -1.09 8.93
C SER A 219 -4.46 0.25 8.43
N ALA A 220 -3.78 0.86 7.44
CA ALA A 220 -4.25 2.10 6.82
C ALA A 220 -5.56 1.88 6.06
N ASN A 221 -5.65 0.81 5.25
CA ASN A 221 -6.81 0.54 4.41
C ASN A 221 -8.08 0.33 5.25
N VAL A 222 -7.95 -0.34 6.39
CA VAL A 222 -9.08 -0.60 7.30
C VAL A 222 -9.30 0.50 8.34
N GLN A 223 -8.57 1.63 8.28
CA GLN A 223 -8.67 2.68 9.30
C GLN A 223 -10.09 3.27 9.40
N GLY A 224 -10.79 3.43 8.27
CA GLY A 224 -12.20 3.84 8.26
C GLY A 224 -13.13 2.80 8.89
N PHE A 225 -12.80 1.51 8.68
CA PHE A 225 -13.53 0.39 9.29
C PHE A 225 -13.31 0.34 10.80
N VAL A 226 -12.07 0.29 11.30
CA VAL A 226 -11.80 0.15 12.74
C VAL A 226 -12.33 1.32 13.56
N ARG A 227 -12.36 2.53 12.99
CA ARG A 227 -12.91 3.73 13.65
C ARG A 227 -14.43 3.80 13.63
N SER A 228 -15.10 2.99 12.81
CA SER A 228 -16.57 2.97 12.80
C SER A 228 -17.12 2.25 14.03
N ARG A 229 -18.14 2.86 14.64
CA ARG A 229 -18.88 2.27 15.76
C ARG A 229 -19.67 1.02 15.36
N SER A 230 -19.99 0.87 14.08
CA SER A 230 -20.72 -0.30 13.57
C SER A 230 -19.83 -1.52 13.31
N SER A 231 -18.51 -1.36 13.38
CA SER A 231 -17.56 -2.44 13.10
C SER A 231 -17.53 -3.46 14.22
N LYS A 232 -17.70 -4.73 13.85
CA LYS A 232 -17.71 -5.86 14.77
C LYS A 232 -16.28 -6.27 15.10
N GLN A 233 -16.02 -6.65 16.35
CA GLN A 233 -14.77 -7.30 16.71
C GLN A 233 -14.78 -8.73 16.16
N GLY A 234 -13.63 -9.25 15.76
CA GLY A 234 -13.57 -10.57 15.15
C GLY A 234 -12.31 -10.81 14.34
N LEU A 235 -12.33 -11.92 13.59
CA LEU A 235 -11.26 -12.35 12.72
C LEU A 235 -11.55 -11.94 11.28
N TYR A 236 -10.55 -11.37 10.61
CA TYR A 236 -10.68 -10.86 9.25
C TYR A 236 -9.55 -11.39 8.37
N LEU A 237 -9.89 -11.79 7.14
CA LEU A 237 -8.93 -11.87 6.04
C LEU A 237 -9.13 -10.64 5.16
N PHE A 238 -8.10 -9.81 5.10
CA PHE A 238 -8.01 -8.70 4.18
C PHE A 238 -7.22 -9.13 2.95
N SER A 239 -7.73 -8.81 1.76
CA SER A 239 -7.09 -9.10 0.48
C SER A 239 -7.06 -7.84 -0.39
N ASP A 240 -5.90 -7.18 -0.44
CA ASP A 240 -5.64 -6.02 -1.30
C ASP A 240 -5.15 -6.47 -2.66
N THR A 241 -5.83 -6.11 -3.74
CA THR A 241 -5.31 -6.37 -5.09
C THR A 241 -4.72 -5.11 -5.70
N GLY A 242 -3.39 -5.06 -5.73
CA GLY A 242 -2.62 -4.05 -6.42
C GLY A 242 -2.32 -4.41 -7.88
N ALA A 243 -1.48 -3.59 -8.52
CA ALA A 243 -0.98 -3.88 -9.86
C ALA A 243 0.10 -4.96 -9.83
N GLY A 244 1.06 -4.90 -8.91
CA GLY A 244 2.15 -5.90 -8.84
C GLY A 244 1.87 -7.07 -7.90
N THR A 245 1.12 -6.85 -6.83
CA THR A 245 0.93 -7.84 -5.76
C THR A 245 -0.53 -8.00 -5.36
N VAL A 246 -0.82 -9.10 -4.67
CA VAL A 246 -2.01 -9.29 -3.84
C VAL A 246 -1.54 -9.41 -2.40
N ASP A 247 -1.86 -8.42 -1.57
CA ASP A 247 -1.42 -8.36 -0.19
C ASP A 247 -2.52 -8.93 0.69
N GLN A 248 -2.25 -10.08 1.31
CA GLN A 248 -3.20 -10.75 2.18
C GLN A 248 -2.75 -10.66 3.63
N SER A 249 -3.70 -10.42 4.53
CA SER A 249 -3.43 -10.40 5.96
C SER A 249 -4.62 -10.94 6.74
N VAL A 250 -4.34 -11.89 7.61
CA VAL A 250 -5.32 -12.39 8.59
C VAL A 250 -5.04 -11.71 9.92
N PHE A 251 -6.03 -11.00 10.45
CA PHE A 251 -5.90 -10.29 11.72
C PHE A 251 -7.13 -10.40 12.60
N ILE A 252 -6.92 -10.25 13.90
CA ILE A 252 -7.99 -10.10 14.87
C ILE A 252 -8.15 -8.60 15.17
N PHE A 253 -9.35 -8.07 14.96
CA PHE A 253 -9.72 -6.72 15.36
C PHE A 253 -10.38 -6.75 16.74
N LYS A 254 -9.85 -5.94 17.65
CA LYS A 254 -10.41 -5.73 19.00
C LYS A 254 -10.52 -4.25 19.30
N ARG A 255 -11.45 -3.91 20.20
CA ARG A 255 -11.59 -2.57 20.78
C ARG A 255 -11.63 -2.70 22.29
N ASP A 256 -10.69 -2.05 22.96
CA ASP A 256 -10.57 -2.04 24.42
C ASP A 256 -10.47 -0.61 24.97
N LYS A 257 -10.20 -0.48 26.28
CA LYS A 257 -10.03 0.82 26.97
C LYS A 257 -8.88 1.67 26.41
N HIS A 258 -7.96 1.08 25.65
CA HIS A 258 -6.82 1.74 25.03
C HIS A 258 -7.04 2.00 23.53
N GLY A 259 -8.27 1.80 23.02
CA GLY A 259 -8.66 2.06 21.64
C GLY A 259 -8.64 0.82 20.74
N GLU A 260 -8.67 1.06 19.44
CA GLU A 260 -8.62 0.02 18.41
C GLU A 260 -7.26 -0.69 18.37
N GLN A 261 -7.28 -2.01 18.17
CA GLN A 261 -6.09 -2.82 18.00
C GLN A 261 -6.29 -3.88 16.90
N LEU A 262 -5.25 -4.04 16.07
CA LEU A 262 -5.14 -5.05 15.02
C LEU A 262 -4.01 -6.03 15.33
N ALA A 263 -4.34 -7.28 15.65
CA ALA A 263 -3.35 -8.33 15.88
C ALA A 263 -3.21 -9.20 14.63
N TYR A 264 -2.09 -9.07 13.90
CA TYR A 264 -1.86 -9.80 12.65
C TYR A 264 -1.36 -11.21 12.93
N LEU A 265 -2.17 -12.22 12.59
CA LEU A 265 -1.79 -13.62 12.72
C LEU A 265 -0.84 -14.05 11.60
N HIS A 266 -1.08 -13.56 10.38
CA HIS A 266 -0.22 -13.82 9.25
C HIS A 266 -0.41 -12.77 8.18
N GLY A 267 0.67 -12.39 7.51
CA GLY A 267 0.66 -11.52 6.33
C GLY A 267 1.43 -12.19 5.20
N ASN A 268 0.95 -12.04 3.97
CA ASN A 268 1.56 -12.62 2.79
C ASN A 268 1.44 -11.66 1.59
N VAL A 269 2.55 -11.42 0.90
CA VAL A 269 2.60 -10.57 -0.30
C VAL A 269 2.78 -11.50 -1.49
N LEU A 270 1.67 -11.77 -2.18
CA LEU A 270 1.65 -12.67 -3.33
C LEU A 270 2.02 -11.86 -4.58
N PRO A 271 2.96 -12.32 -5.43
CA PRO A 271 3.33 -11.62 -6.66
C PRO A 271 2.27 -11.84 -7.76
N LEU A 272 0.98 -11.68 -7.43
CA LEU A 272 -0.19 -12.06 -8.25
C LEU A 272 -1.04 -10.85 -8.63
N GLY A 273 -0.50 -9.63 -8.58
CA GLY A 273 -1.26 -8.42 -8.90
C GLY A 273 -1.77 -8.36 -10.36
N SER A 274 -2.61 -7.37 -10.65
CA SER A 274 -3.30 -7.22 -11.94
C SER A 274 -2.38 -7.23 -13.17
N SER A 275 -1.14 -6.72 -13.02
CA SER A 275 -0.14 -6.66 -14.09
C SER A 275 0.36 -8.02 -14.56
N LEU A 276 0.22 -9.06 -13.71
CA LEU A 276 0.65 -10.40 -14.05
C LEU A 276 -0.27 -11.04 -15.11
N ILE A 277 -1.50 -10.55 -15.24
CA ILE A 277 -2.40 -10.98 -16.31
C ILE A 277 -1.77 -10.67 -17.68
N GLU A 278 -1.22 -9.46 -17.88
CA GLU A 278 -0.53 -9.13 -19.13
C GLU A 278 0.70 -10.01 -19.35
N ARG A 279 1.51 -10.25 -18.30
CA ARG A 279 2.72 -11.07 -18.43
C ARG A 279 2.40 -12.52 -18.79
N TYR A 280 1.46 -13.14 -18.09
CA TYR A 280 1.01 -14.50 -18.39
C TYR A 280 0.35 -14.58 -19.76
N ALA A 281 -0.41 -13.56 -20.17
CA ALA A 281 -0.98 -13.52 -21.52
C ALA A 281 0.11 -13.37 -22.58
N ALA A 282 1.15 -12.59 -22.33
CA ALA A 282 2.30 -12.46 -23.22
C ALA A 282 3.05 -13.80 -23.35
N GLU A 283 3.32 -14.51 -22.25
CA GLU A 283 3.94 -15.85 -22.23
C GLU A 283 3.17 -16.86 -23.10
N VAL A 284 1.83 -16.81 -23.11
CA VAL A 284 1.00 -17.67 -23.97
C VAL A 284 1.22 -17.38 -25.46
N ASN A 285 1.56 -16.13 -25.81
CA ASN A 285 1.89 -15.72 -27.17
C ASN A 285 3.38 -15.92 -27.53
N GLY A 286 4.22 -16.26 -26.55
CA GLY A 286 5.67 -16.44 -26.69
C GLY A 286 6.46 -15.84 -25.52
N ASN A 287 7.66 -16.35 -25.26
CA ASN A 287 8.49 -15.88 -24.14
C ASN A 287 9.27 -14.59 -24.42
N ASP A 288 9.27 -14.10 -25.66
CA ASP A 288 9.95 -12.86 -26.06
C ASP A 288 8.90 -11.78 -26.33
N TYR A 289 8.68 -10.91 -25.34
CA TYR A 289 7.75 -9.80 -25.43
C TYR A 289 8.39 -8.50 -24.93
N ASP A 290 8.06 -7.40 -25.61
CA ASP A 290 8.54 -6.07 -25.25
C ASP A 290 7.48 -5.26 -24.48
N TRP A 291 7.81 -4.00 -24.20
CA TRP A 291 6.91 -3.09 -23.51
C TRP A 291 5.64 -2.76 -24.31
N ARG A 292 5.69 -2.81 -25.65
CA ARG A 292 4.53 -2.56 -26.53
C ARG A 292 3.52 -3.68 -26.42
N CYS A 293 4.00 -4.92 -26.41
CA CYS A 293 3.16 -6.11 -26.19
C CYS A 293 2.41 -6.03 -24.85
N LEU A 294 3.13 -5.71 -23.76
CA LEU A 294 2.53 -5.56 -22.43
C LEU A 294 1.49 -4.42 -22.38
N GLU A 295 1.80 -3.27 -23.00
CA GLU A 295 0.88 -2.14 -23.05
C GLU A 295 -0.39 -2.47 -23.84
N GLN A 296 -0.27 -3.16 -24.98
CA GLN A 296 -1.41 -3.60 -25.77
C GLN A 296 -2.30 -4.58 -24.98
N LEU A 297 -1.69 -5.58 -24.33
CA LEU A 297 -2.42 -6.54 -23.50
C LEU A 297 -3.11 -5.88 -22.30
N ARG A 298 -2.50 -4.85 -21.71
CA ARG A 298 -3.13 -4.03 -20.66
C ARG A 298 -4.37 -3.33 -21.18
N MET A 299 -4.26 -2.66 -22.34
CA MET A 299 -5.39 -1.98 -22.98
C MET A 299 -6.53 -2.95 -23.31
N ASP A 300 -6.20 -4.12 -23.85
CA ASP A 300 -7.18 -5.17 -24.18
C ASP A 300 -7.86 -5.70 -22.92
N LYS A 301 -7.09 -5.95 -21.85
CA LYS A 301 -7.62 -6.36 -20.53
C LYS A 301 -8.60 -5.32 -19.98
N GLU A 302 -8.23 -4.04 -19.98
CA GLU A 302 -9.06 -2.96 -19.43
C GLU A 302 -10.32 -2.67 -20.27
N ARG A 303 -10.26 -2.89 -21.58
CA ARG A 303 -11.43 -2.85 -22.47
C ARG A 303 -12.35 -4.06 -22.35
N GLY A 304 -11.97 -5.07 -21.57
CA GLY A 304 -12.73 -6.30 -21.42
C GLY A 304 -12.68 -7.19 -22.65
N VAL A 305 -11.61 -7.10 -23.47
CA VAL A 305 -11.40 -7.99 -24.60
C VAL A 305 -11.28 -9.43 -24.10
N VAL A 306 -12.02 -10.32 -24.75
CA VAL A 306 -11.97 -11.77 -24.51
C VAL A 306 -11.02 -12.38 -25.51
N SER A 307 -9.94 -12.98 -25.02
CA SER A 307 -8.94 -13.64 -25.85
C SER A 307 -8.36 -14.86 -25.11
N HIS A 308 -7.97 -15.88 -25.87
CA HIS A 308 -7.38 -17.09 -25.30
C HIS A 308 -6.18 -16.80 -24.37
N PRO A 309 -5.24 -15.89 -24.70
CA PRO A 309 -4.14 -15.53 -23.79
C PRO A 309 -4.61 -14.91 -22.47
N LEU A 310 -5.54 -13.94 -22.51
CA LEU A 310 -6.04 -13.28 -21.30
C LEU A 310 -6.84 -14.24 -20.42
N ASP A 311 -7.64 -15.13 -21.01
CA ASP A 311 -8.42 -16.10 -20.26
C ASP A 311 -7.55 -17.19 -19.63
N SER A 312 -6.52 -17.64 -20.35
CA SER A 312 -5.51 -18.57 -19.81
C SER A 312 -4.75 -17.93 -18.64
N ALA A 313 -4.36 -16.67 -18.78
CA ALA A 313 -3.71 -15.90 -17.73
C ALA A 313 -4.59 -15.78 -16.47
N ARG A 314 -5.88 -15.42 -16.62
CA ARG A 314 -6.84 -15.34 -15.50
C ARG A 314 -7.02 -16.70 -14.81
N LYS A 315 -7.16 -17.79 -15.57
CA LYS A 315 -7.30 -19.15 -15.02
C LYS A 315 -6.08 -19.59 -14.23
N ARG A 316 -4.87 -19.30 -14.73
CA ARG A 316 -3.61 -19.57 -14.02
C ARG A 316 -3.56 -18.77 -12.73
N LEU A 317 -3.79 -17.46 -12.82
CA LEU A 317 -3.74 -16.55 -11.67
C LEU A 317 -4.77 -16.90 -10.59
N PHE A 318 -5.97 -17.34 -10.99
CA PHE A 318 -6.99 -17.87 -10.06
C PHE A 318 -6.45 -19.02 -9.22
N LYS A 319 -5.84 -20.05 -9.86
CA LYS A 319 -5.29 -21.22 -9.15
C LYS A 319 -4.12 -20.86 -8.25
N ASP A 320 -3.28 -19.94 -8.71
CA ASP A 320 -2.13 -19.47 -7.93
C ASP A 320 -2.60 -18.67 -6.71
N LEU A 321 -3.64 -17.84 -6.86
CA LEU A 321 -4.24 -17.08 -5.76
C LEU A 321 -4.94 -18.00 -4.77
N GLU A 322 -5.74 -18.97 -5.23
CA GLU A 322 -6.39 -19.97 -4.37
C GLU A 322 -5.37 -20.69 -3.47
N ARG A 323 -4.27 -21.15 -4.06
CA ARG A 323 -3.18 -21.79 -3.32
C ARG A 323 -2.50 -20.83 -2.35
N GLY A 324 -2.23 -19.59 -2.77
CA GLY A 324 -1.66 -18.55 -1.93
C GLY A 324 -2.53 -18.18 -0.74
N THR A 325 -3.84 -18.05 -0.95
CA THR A 325 -4.83 -17.77 0.09
C THR A 325 -5.03 -18.94 1.03
N THR A 326 -5.08 -20.17 0.51
CA THR A 326 -5.10 -21.39 1.33
C THR A 326 -3.91 -21.43 2.29
N SER A 327 -2.70 -21.15 1.79
CA SER A 327 -1.49 -21.09 2.62
C SER A 327 -1.59 -19.99 3.68
N THR A 328 -2.05 -18.81 3.29
CA THR A 328 -2.21 -17.65 4.19
C THR A 328 -3.15 -17.96 5.36
N ILE A 329 -4.32 -18.53 5.08
CA ILE A 329 -5.29 -18.92 6.12
C ILE A 329 -4.74 -20.07 6.98
N ALA A 330 -4.10 -21.07 6.37
CA ALA A 330 -3.55 -22.21 7.10
C ALA A 330 -2.45 -21.78 8.08
N LEU A 331 -1.57 -20.85 7.69
CA LEU A 331 -0.53 -20.30 8.56
C LEU A 331 -1.12 -19.44 9.68
N ALA A 332 -2.12 -18.60 9.38
CA ALA A 332 -2.83 -17.84 10.41
C ALA A 332 -3.53 -18.75 11.43
N ARG A 333 -4.14 -19.87 10.98
CA ARG A 333 -4.81 -20.84 11.84
C ARG A 333 -3.88 -21.46 12.87
N LYS A 334 -2.58 -21.59 12.58
CA LYS A 334 -1.57 -22.11 13.52
C LYS A 334 -1.35 -21.19 14.72
N LYS A 335 -1.60 -19.88 14.58
CA LYS A 335 -1.47 -18.88 15.65
C LYS A 335 -2.71 -18.75 16.53
N LEU A 336 -3.80 -19.45 16.22
CA LEU A 336 -5.03 -19.41 17.02
C LEU A 336 -4.95 -20.43 18.16
N PHE A 337 -5.24 -19.98 19.38
CA PHE A 337 -5.45 -20.87 20.53
C PHE A 337 -6.59 -21.86 20.27
N ASN A 338 -7.73 -21.36 19.81
CA ASN A 338 -8.84 -22.17 19.33
C ASN A 338 -8.88 -22.14 17.79
N LYS A 339 -8.48 -23.24 17.18
CA LYS A 339 -8.41 -23.39 15.72
C LYS A 339 -9.75 -23.25 15.01
N ASP A 340 -10.88 -23.42 15.71
CA ASP A 340 -12.22 -23.29 15.14
C ASP A 340 -12.67 -21.84 15.03
N GLN A 341 -11.99 -20.90 15.70
CA GLN A 341 -12.22 -19.45 15.51
C GLN A 341 -12.00 -19.01 14.05
N ILE A 342 -11.20 -19.75 13.28
CA ILE A 342 -11.01 -19.48 11.86
C ILE A 342 -12.34 -19.57 11.08
N ARG A 343 -13.33 -20.31 11.57
CA ARG A 343 -14.64 -20.49 10.91
C ARG A 343 -15.53 -19.24 11.00
N SER A 344 -15.24 -18.30 11.89
CA SER A 344 -15.98 -17.04 12.01
C SER A 344 -15.30 -15.88 11.28
N ILE A 345 -14.39 -16.18 10.34
CA ILE A 345 -13.64 -15.17 9.61
C ILE A 345 -14.53 -14.41 8.63
N SER A 346 -14.35 -13.10 8.57
CA SER A 346 -14.95 -12.23 7.56
C SER A 346 -13.92 -11.81 6.52
N LEU A 347 -14.38 -11.48 5.32
CA LEU A 347 -13.55 -11.00 4.22
C LEU A 347 -13.66 -9.50 4.05
N ILE A 348 -12.53 -8.85 3.78
CA ILE A 348 -12.49 -7.46 3.33
C ILE A 348 -11.64 -7.42 2.06
N PHE A 349 -12.20 -6.88 0.99
CA PHE A 349 -11.49 -6.69 -0.27
C PHE A 349 -11.08 -5.23 -0.43
N GLY A 350 -9.82 -5.02 -0.83
CA GLY A 350 -9.26 -3.71 -1.13
C GLY A 350 -8.55 -3.69 -2.48
N GLY A 351 -8.09 -2.50 -2.87
CA GLY A 351 -7.18 -2.33 -4.00
C GLY A 351 -7.86 -2.00 -5.32
N GLY A 352 -7.15 -1.20 -6.13
CA GLY A 352 -7.63 -0.75 -7.43
C GLY A 352 -7.63 -1.83 -8.52
N GLY A 353 -6.95 -2.97 -8.29
CA GLY A 353 -6.91 -4.11 -9.21
C GLY A 353 -7.96 -5.18 -8.92
N HIS A 354 -8.77 -5.02 -7.87
CA HIS A 354 -9.76 -6.00 -7.47
C HIS A 354 -10.86 -6.18 -8.53
N CYS A 355 -11.19 -7.44 -8.84
CA CYS A 355 -12.34 -7.81 -9.64
C CYS A 355 -12.83 -9.21 -9.23
N ALA A 356 -14.02 -9.61 -9.70
CA ALA A 356 -14.60 -10.91 -9.34
C ALA A 356 -13.69 -12.08 -9.74
N ASN A 357 -13.31 -12.15 -11.01
CA ASN A 357 -12.41 -13.19 -11.53
C ASN A 357 -11.15 -12.54 -12.11
N PRO A 358 -9.93 -12.87 -11.63
CA PRO A 358 -9.60 -14.01 -10.76
C PRO A 358 -9.60 -13.73 -9.25
N TYR A 359 -9.64 -12.47 -8.81
CA TYR A 359 -9.24 -12.09 -7.45
C TYR A 359 -10.21 -12.50 -6.35
N ARG A 360 -11.47 -12.07 -6.45
CA ARG A 360 -12.48 -12.41 -5.45
C ARG A 360 -12.66 -13.92 -5.36
N ASN A 361 -12.90 -14.56 -6.50
CA ASN A 361 -13.17 -15.98 -6.56
C ASN A 361 -11.97 -16.79 -6.06
N GLY A 362 -10.73 -16.40 -6.40
CA GLY A 362 -9.53 -17.08 -5.95
C GLY A 362 -9.31 -16.96 -4.44
N ALA A 363 -9.65 -15.80 -3.85
CA ALA A 363 -9.57 -15.60 -2.41
C ALA A 363 -10.72 -16.26 -1.63
N GLU A 364 -11.90 -16.43 -2.24
CA GLU A 364 -13.07 -17.09 -1.65
C GLU A 364 -13.01 -18.63 -1.79
N SER A 365 -12.33 -19.17 -2.81
CA SER A 365 -12.24 -20.62 -3.08
C SER A 365 -11.80 -21.46 -1.87
N PRO A 366 -10.78 -21.04 -1.07
CA PRO A 366 -10.29 -21.86 0.05
C PRO A 366 -11.29 -22.09 1.19
N PHE A 367 -12.41 -21.36 1.23
CA PHE A 367 -13.47 -21.55 2.24
C PHE A 367 -14.39 -22.74 1.93
N SER A 368 -14.22 -23.35 0.75
CA SER A 368 -14.76 -24.65 0.39
C SER A 368 -13.64 -25.68 0.28
N GLY A 369 -13.79 -26.85 0.91
CA GLY A 369 -12.84 -27.95 0.77
C GLY A 369 -12.00 -28.28 2.01
N THR A 370 -10.74 -28.68 1.84
CA THR A 370 -9.99 -29.40 2.89
C THR A 370 -9.65 -28.55 4.12
N LEU A 371 -9.52 -27.24 3.97
CA LEU A 371 -9.22 -26.34 5.09
C LEU A 371 -10.45 -26.10 5.99
N PHE A 372 -11.66 -26.17 5.40
CA PHE A 372 -12.94 -25.96 6.05
C PHE A 372 -13.90 -27.10 5.69
N ASN A 373 -13.95 -28.12 6.55
CA ASN A 373 -14.95 -29.18 6.46
C ASN A 373 -15.82 -29.18 7.75
N PRO A 374 -17.13 -28.87 7.68
CA PRO A 374 -17.86 -28.47 6.47
C PRO A 374 -17.45 -27.08 5.98
N ASP A 375 -17.80 -26.77 4.74
CA ASP A 375 -17.58 -25.48 4.08
C ASP A 375 -18.06 -24.30 4.94
N VAL A 376 -17.45 -23.14 4.73
CA VAL A 376 -17.81 -21.87 5.39
C VAL A 376 -18.11 -20.84 4.31
N VAL A 377 -19.16 -20.04 4.53
CA VAL A 377 -19.44 -18.86 3.70
C VAL A 377 -19.10 -17.63 4.53
N PRO A 378 -17.92 -17.01 4.34
CA PRO A 378 -17.53 -15.86 5.13
C PRO A 378 -18.31 -14.60 4.74
N ASP A 379 -18.66 -13.78 5.73
CA ASP A 379 -19.28 -12.47 5.47
C ASP A 379 -18.28 -11.55 4.76
N VAL A 380 -18.69 -10.93 3.66
CA VAL A 380 -17.90 -9.89 2.98
C VAL A 380 -18.29 -8.52 3.54
N VAL A 381 -17.32 -7.84 4.15
CA VAL A 381 -17.51 -6.58 4.86
C VAL A 381 -16.88 -5.43 4.06
N GLY A 382 -17.67 -4.38 3.85
CA GLY A 382 -17.20 -3.14 3.23
C GLY A 382 -16.57 -2.17 4.23
N VAL A 383 -15.68 -1.30 3.75
CA VAL A 383 -15.18 -0.16 4.52
C VAL A 383 -16.19 0.98 4.42
N PRO A 384 -16.63 1.58 5.54
CA PRO A 384 -17.63 2.64 5.52
C PRO A 384 -17.08 3.93 4.89
N ASP A 385 -17.98 4.73 4.31
CA ASP A 385 -17.66 6.04 3.74
C ASP A 385 -17.14 6.99 4.84
N PRO A 386 -15.98 7.66 4.65
CA PRO A 386 -15.49 8.65 5.60
C PRO A 386 -16.33 9.93 5.54
N ILE A 387 -16.78 10.42 6.69
CA ILE A 387 -17.64 11.61 6.82
C ILE A 387 -16.87 12.94 6.81
N ASP A 388 -15.57 12.86 7.08
CA ASP A 388 -14.62 13.96 7.26
C ASP A 388 -13.71 14.17 6.04
N LEU A 389 -13.80 13.28 5.04
CA LEU A 389 -13.16 13.46 3.75
C LEU A 389 -14.01 14.37 2.85
N GLU A 390 -13.46 15.52 2.48
CA GLU A 390 -14.03 16.46 1.53
C GLU A 390 -14.07 15.83 0.12
N LEU A 391 -15.19 15.19 -0.19
CA LEU A 391 -15.42 14.54 -1.48
C LEU A 391 -16.84 14.80 -1.96
N HIS A 392 -16.97 15.34 -3.17
CA HIS A 392 -18.27 15.56 -3.78
C HIS A 392 -19.03 14.23 -3.96
N PRO A 393 -20.36 14.15 -3.74
CA PRO A 393 -21.11 12.89 -3.82
C PRO A 393 -20.94 12.12 -5.14
N SER A 394 -20.78 12.83 -6.27
CA SER A 394 -20.52 12.21 -7.58
C SER A 394 -19.16 11.51 -7.70
N LYS A 395 -18.26 11.71 -6.73
CA LYS A 395 -16.92 11.16 -6.69
C LYS A 395 -16.76 10.02 -5.68
N LYS A 396 -17.85 9.53 -5.06
CA LYS A 396 -17.81 8.38 -4.11
C LYS A 396 -17.11 7.14 -4.67
N LYS A 397 -17.16 6.92 -5.99
CA LYS A 397 -16.42 5.84 -6.67
C LYS A 397 -14.89 5.88 -6.48
N TRP A 398 -14.33 6.99 -6.02
CA TRP A 398 -12.91 7.12 -5.71
C TRP A 398 -12.52 6.45 -4.39
N LEU A 399 -13.45 6.30 -3.44
CA LEU A 399 -13.17 5.85 -2.08
C LEU A 399 -12.40 4.52 -2.00
N PRO A 400 -12.76 3.47 -2.76
CA PRO A 400 -11.99 2.21 -2.73
C PRO A 400 -10.53 2.36 -3.16
N ARG A 401 -10.19 3.39 -3.94
CA ARG A 401 -8.81 3.69 -4.38
C ARG A 401 -8.08 4.65 -3.45
N LEU A 402 -8.77 5.25 -2.48
CA LEU A 402 -8.25 6.26 -1.57
C LEU A 402 -8.16 5.77 -0.13
N SER A 403 -8.70 4.60 0.20
CA SER A 403 -8.80 4.08 1.58
C SER A 403 -7.44 4.03 2.31
N VAL A 404 -6.39 3.55 1.65
CA VAL A 404 -5.02 3.55 2.20
C VAL A 404 -4.54 4.97 2.48
N ALA A 405 -4.55 5.84 1.48
CA ALA A 405 -4.10 7.24 1.63
C ALA A 405 -4.91 7.99 2.70
N TYR A 406 -6.23 7.74 2.76
CA TYR A 406 -7.10 8.28 3.79
C TYR A 406 -6.72 7.79 5.19
N GLY A 407 -6.49 6.48 5.38
CA GLY A 407 -6.05 5.94 6.66
C GLY A 407 -4.68 6.43 7.10
N LEU A 408 -3.77 6.68 6.14
CA LEU A 408 -2.47 7.29 6.41
C LEU A 408 -2.57 8.78 6.77
N SER A 409 -3.68 9.46 6.47
CA SER A 409 -3.84 10.90 6.76
C SER A 409 -4.09 11.21 8.24
N PHE A 410 -4.24 10.19 9.11
CA PHE A 410 -4.34 10.38 10.55
C PHE A 410 -2.95 10.52 11.18
N VAL A 411 -2.84 11.31 12.25
CA VAL A 411 -1.56 11.46 12.95
C VAL A 411 -1.18 10.14 13.63
N LYS A 412 0.12 9.93 13.87
CA LYS A 412 0.67 8.67 14.38
C LYS A 412 -0.09 8.14 15.61
N ASP A 413 -0.43 9.01 16.55
CA ASP A 413 -1.09 8.63 17.80
C ASP A 413 -2.58 8.29 17.63
N GLU A 414 -3.18 8.64 16.49
CA GLU A 414 -4.58 8.32 16.15
C GLU A 414 -4.71 7.09 15.24
N LEU A 415 -3.59 6.55 14.77
CA LEU A 415 -3.56 5.32 13.98
C LEU A 415 -3.88 4.12 14.87
N ALA A 416 -4.57 3.13 14.31
CA ALA A 416 -4.88 1.91 15.05
C ALA A 416 -3.58 1.22 15.48
N ARG A 417 -3.53 0.79 16.74
CA ARG A 417 -2.38 0.02 17.23
C ARG A 417 -2.35 -1.31 16.51
N PHE A 418 -1.16 -1.82 16.24
CA PHE A 418 -1.00 -3.11 15.59
C PHE A 418 0.09 -3.95 16.25
N ILE A 419 -0.01 -5.27 16.09
CA ILE A 419 0.98 -6.25 16.52
C ILE A 419 1.34 -7.08 15.28
N TYR A 420 2.64 -7.19 14.95
CA TYR A 420 3.08 -7.97 13.80
C TYR A 420 2.98 -9.47 14.03
N PRO A 421 2.91 -10.30 12.96
CA PRO A 421 2.91 -11.76 13.08
C PRO A 421 4.09 -12.33 13.87
N THR A 422 5.27 -11.72 13.78
CA THR A 422 6.48 -12.12 14.52
C THR A 422 6.37 -11.88 16.02
N ASP A 423 5.55 -10.93 16.43
CA ASP A 423 5.39 -10.51 17.83
C ASP A 423 4.26 -11.27 18.53
N ILE A 424 3.50 -12.09 17.78
CA ILE A 424 2.50 -13.02 18.32
C ILE A 424 3.14 -14.39 18.48
N SER A 425 3.34 -14.81 19.73
CA SER A 425 3.79 -16.16 20.06
C SER A 425 2.81 -17.21 19.53
N ASP A 426 3.36 -18.30 19.01
CA ASP A 426 2.55 -19.46 18.68
C ASP A 426 2.04 -20.10 19.98
N PRO A 427 0.77 -20.53 20.04
CA PRO A 427 0.24 -21.18 21.23
C PRO A 427 0.97 -22.50 21.47
N THR A 428 1.40 -22.72 22.70
CA THR A 428 1.97 -24.00 23.15
C THR A 428 0.89 -25.10 23.11
N PRO A 429 1.26 -26.39 22.93
CA PRO A 429 0.28 -27.48 22.97
C PRO A 429 -0.62 -27.40 24.22
N GLU A 430 -0.04 -27.09 25.38
CA GLU A 430 -0.74 -26.98 26.66
C GLU A 430 -1.79 -25.86 26.66
N GLU A 431 -1.55 -24.76 25.95
CA GLU A 431 -2.50 -23.65 25.82
C GLU A 431 -3.66 -23.96 24.85
N ILE A 432 -3.41 -24.80 23.84
CA ILE A 432 -4.44 -25.26 22.90
C ILE A 432 -5.43 -26.22 23.60
N TRP A 433 -4.95 -27.02 24.55
CA TRP A 433 -5.74 -28.05 25.23
C TRP A 433 -6.39 -27.60 26.54
N ARG A 434 -6.23 -26.34 26.98
CA ARG A 434 -6.95 -25.82 28.15
C ARG A 434 -8.45 -25.71 27.81
N PRO A 435 -9.34 -26.44 28.52
CA PRO A 435 -10.76 -26.15 28.47
C PRO A 435 -10.95 -24.69 28.90
N MET A 436 -11.70 -23.89 28.13
CA MET A 436 -12.08 -22.57 28.60
C MET A 436 -12.73 -22.73 29.97
N SER A 437 -12.21 -22.03 30.98
CA SER A 437 -13.00 -21.77 32.17
C SER A 437 -14.28 -21.10 31.69
N THR A 438 -15.42 -21.70 31.99
CA THR A 438 -16.73 -21.10 31.77
C THR A 438 -16.67 -19.64 32.19
N VAL A 439 -16.96 -18.75 31.22
CA VAL A 439 -17.21 -17.35 31.50
C VAL A 439 -18.30 -17.35 32.55
N VAL A 440 -17.99 -16.94 33.78
CA VAL A 440 -19.00 -16.66 34.79
C VAL A 440 -19.82 -15.53 34.20
N GLU A 441 -21.04 -15.84 33.77
CA GLU A 441 -22.01 -14.82 33.38
C GLU A 441 -22.07 -13.81 34.53
N ALA A 442 -21.83 -12.54 34.21
CA ALA A 442 -22.13 -11.47 35.14
C ALA A 442 -23.61 -11.61 35.53
N ALA A 443 -23.88 -11.66 36.84
CA ALA A 443 -25.23 -11.80 37.36
C ALA A 443 -26.18 -10.81 36.68
N SER A 444 -27.28 -11.32 36.13
CA SER A 444 -28.35 -10.49 35.61
C SER A 444 -28.86 -9.57 36.72
N LYS A 445 -29.31 -8.37 36.35
CA LYS A 445 -29.87 -7.35 37.26
C LYS A 445 -31.13 -7.80 38.04
N GLU A 446 -31.53 -9.07 37.95
CA GLU A 446 -32.68 -9.63 38.64
C GLU A 446 -32.34 -10.22 40.02
N LEU A 447 -31.08 -10.09 40.47
CA LEU A 447 -30.60 -10.57 41.78
C LEU A 447 -30.04 -9.46 42.70
N CYS A 448 -30.41 -8.19 42.48
CA CYS A 448 -30.15 -7.10 43.42
C CYS A 448 -31.44 -6.56 44.02
#